data_AF-A0A1Q3L8Y0-F1
#
_entry.id   AF-A0A1Q3L8Y0-F1
#
_cell.length_a   1.000
_cell.length_b   1.000
_cell.length_c   1.000
_cell.angle_alpha   90.00
_cell.angle_beta   90.00
_cell.angle_gamma   90.00
#
_symmetry.space_group_name_H-M   'P 1'
#
loop_
_entity.id
_entity.type
_entity.pdbx_description
1 polymer ?
#
loop_
_entity_poly.entity_id
_entity_poly.type
_entity_poly.pdbx_seq_one_letter_code
_entity_poly.pdbx_strand_id
1 'polypeptide(L)'
;MRAAVQASGQLEGIEGPLFLADNESEWLPYFISRYDPAAHPLMAKVIVTRRGQKPREVVISWDEYAEDLELNDPAWAEKRKQKPMSIFGAEVERHGYKVVFADVVAAAFPPEPFRVPDEVPAAGWDLPARDWFAEVKAADAQKLNALYDEAREAGALAKVDGLQAAIMDRMLTLGDPRSAPKPTAPRPQGQPRRRRSKPKS
;
A
#
# COMPACT_ATOMS: atom_id res chain seq x y z
N MET A 1 -11.11 18.59 -15.24
CA MET A 1 -11.93 17.37 -15.37
C MET A 1 -13.43 17.66 -15.37
N ARG A 2 -14.02 18.23 -14.30
CA ARG A 2 -15.47 18.54 -14.26
C ARG A 2 -16.00 19.27 -15.50
N ALA A 3 -15.35 20.36 -15.91
CA ALA A 3 -15.72 21.11 -17.10
C ALA A 3 -15.64 20.27 -18.40
N ALA A 4 -14.63 19.41 -18.54
CA ALA A 4 -14.49 18.54 -19.70
C ALA A 4 -15.56 17.44 -19.74
N VAL A 5 -15.90 16.86 -18.58
CA VAL A 5 -16.99 15.90 -18.45
C VAL A 5 -18.33 16.55 -18.82
N GLN A 6 -18.61 17.75 -18.31
CA GLN A 6 -19.82 18.49 -18.65
C GLN A 6 -19.88 18.83 -20.15
N ALA A 7 -18.77 19.29 -20.72
CA ALA A 7 -18.67 19.62 -22.14
C ALA A 7 -18.87 18.40 -23.06
N SER A 8 -18.57 17.19 -22.60
CA SER A 8 -18.80 15.97 -23.38
C SER A 8 -20.29 15.64 -23.57
N GLY A 9 -21.18 16.20 -22.74
CA GLY A 9 -22.62 15.91 -22.76
C GLY A 9 -22.99 14.46 -22.38
N GLN A 10 -22.02 13.68 -21.88
CA GLN A 10 -22.21 12.26 -21.55
C GLN A 10 -22.67 12.03 -20.11
N LEU A 11 -22.50 13.02 -19.23
CA LEU A 11 -22.92 12.94 -17.84
C LEU A 11 -24.34 13.49 -17.69
N GLU A 12 -25.25 12.67 -17.16
CA GLU A 12 -26.64 13.07 -16.86
C GLU A 12 -26.80 13.53 -15.41
N GLY A 13 -26.08 12.89 -14.47
CA GLY A 13 -26.14 13.25 -13.07
C GLY A 13 -25.05 12.61 -12.22
N ILE A 14 -24.77 13.24 -11.09
CA ILE A 14 -24.01 12.66 -9.98
C ILE A 14 -24.84 12.87 -8.72
N GLU A 15 -25.18 11.78 -8.04
CA GLU A 15 -25.91 11.78 -6.77
C GLU A 15 -24.96 11.42 -5.62
N GLY A 16 -25.18 12.02 -4.45
CA GLY A 16 -24.33 11.90 -3.27
C GLY A 16 -23.66 13.24 -2.91
N PRO A 17 -22.59 13.22 -2.10
CA PRO A 17 -21.93 12.03 -1.53
C PRO A 17 -22.80 11.30 -0.50
N LEU A 18 -22.68 9.97 -0.47
CA LEU A 18 -23.21 9.11 0.58
C LEU A 18 -22.04 8.51 1.36
N PHE A 19 -22.21 8.30 2.65
CA PHE A 19 -21.18 7.86 3.58
C PHE A 19 -21.61 6.56 4.26
N LEU A 20 -20.66 5.66 4.44
CA LEU A 20 -20.81 4.42 5.18
C LEU A 20 -20.04 4.54 6.49
N ALA A 21 -20.73 4.48 7.63
CA ALA A 21 -20.09 4.63 8.93
C ALA A 21 -19.25 3.39 9.29
N ASP A 22 -19.81 2.20 9.10
CA ASP A 22 -19.17 0.90 9.33
C ASP A 22 -19.78 -0.15 8.38
N ASN A 23 -19.28 -1.40 8.42
CA ASN A 23 -19.71 -2.48 7.53
C ASN A 23 -21.17 -2.91 7.72
N GLU A 24 -21.81 -2.53 8.82
CA GLU A 24 -23.18 -2.94 9.17
C GLU A 24 -24.19 -1.80 9.01
N SER A 25 -23.70 -0.58 8.77
CA SER A 25 -24.50 0.63 8.65
C SER A 25 -25.09 0.81 7.25
N GLU A 26 -26.19 1.55 7.18
CA GLU A 26 -26.73 2.04 5.93
C GLU A 26 -25.90 3.20 5.36
N TRP A 27 -25.97 3.38 4.05
CA TRP A 27 -25.39 4.55 3.38
C TRP A 27 -26.23 5.79 3.64
N LEU A 28 -25.63 6.82 4.23
CA LEU A 28 -26.33 8.06 4.60
C LEU A 28 -25.72 9.28 3.91
N PRO A 29 -26.51 10.31 3.58
CA PRO A 29 -25.98 11.55 2.98
C PRO A 29 -25.18 12.41 3.98
N TYR A 30 -25.05 11.95 5.22
CA TYR A 30 -24.29 12.60 6.27
C TYR A 30 -23.60 11.54 7.13
N PHE A 31 -22.47 11.93 7.71
CA PHE A 31 -21.81 11.18 8.76
C PHE A 31 -21.79 12.04 10.02
N ILE A 32 -22.28 11.48 11.13
CA ILE A 32 -22.31 12.15 12.44
C ILE A 32 -21.69 11.21 13.46
N SER A 33 -20.49 11.55 13.94
CA SER A 33 -19.95 10.95 15.16
C SER A 33 -20.37 11.79 16.36
N ARG A 34 -21.11 11.18 17.30
CA ARG A 34 -21.57 11.87 18.52
C ARG A 34 -20.54 11.83 19.65
N TYR A 35 -19.56 10.94 19.57
CA TYR A 35 -18.71 10.58 20.72
C TYR A 35 -17.22 10.75 20.43
N ASP A 36 -16.81 10.70 19.17
CA ASP A 36 -15.41 10.83 18.78
C ASP A 36 -15.25 11.89 17.67
N PRO A 37 -14.63 13.04 17.97
CA PRO A 37 -14.34 14.07 16.97
C PRO A 37 -13.36 13.63 15.87
N ALA A 38 -12.57 12.58 16.12
CA ALA A 38 -11.63 12.00 15.16
C ALA A 38 -12.25 10.89 14.31
N ALA A 39 -13.45 10.41 14.66
CA ALA A 39 -14.12 9.37 13.88
C ALA A 39 -14.44 9.86 12.47
N HIS A 40 -14.30 8.94 11.53
CA HIS A 40 -14.54 9.13 10.12
C HIS A 40 -15.39 7.97 9.58
N PRO A 41 -16.10 8.17 8.47
CA PRO A 41 -16.76 7.06 7.80
C PRO A 41 -15.71 6.07 7.28
N LEU A 42 -16.11 4.82 7.13
CA LEU A 42 -15.33 3.79 6.48
C LEU A 42 -15.13 4.13 4.99
N MET A 43 -16.22 4.53 4.32
CA MET A 43 -16.22 4.81 2.89
C MET A 43 -17.16 5.96 2.53
N ALA A 44 -16.93 6.57 1.36
CA ALA A 44 -17.89 7.42 0.70
C ALA A 44 -18.17 6.90 -0.70
N LYS A 45 -19.36 7.20 -1.23
CA LYS A 45 -19.74 6.88 -2.60
C LYS A 45 -20.51 8.00 -3.27
N VAL A 46 -20.43 8.03 -4.59
CA VAL A 46 -21.34 8.77 -5.47
C VAL A 46 -21.93 7.84 -6.51
N ILE A 47 -23.16 8.13 -6.93
CA ILE A 47 -23.83 7.41 -8.00
C ILE A 47 -23.72 8.26 -9.25
N VAL A 48 -23.09 7.72 -10.27
CA VAL A 48 -22.86 8.38 -11.55
C VAL A 48 -23.84 7.85 -12.58
N THR A 49 -24.58 8.75 -13.21
CA THR A 49 -25.52 8.42 -14.28
C THR A 49 -25.03 9.01 -15.60
N ARG A 50 -24.84 8.15 -16.60
CA ARG A 50 -24.37 8.52 -17.93
C ARG A 50 -25.39 8.14 -18.99
N ARG A 51 -25.41 8.90 -20.08
CA ARG A 51 -26.37 8.70 -21.16
C ARG A 51 -26.26 7.29 -21.75
N GLY A 52 -27.39 6.57 -21.75
CA GLY A 52 -27.47 5.23 -22.30
C GLY A 52 -26.79 4.14 -21.46
N GLN A 53 -26.38 4.44 -20.22
CA GLN A 53 -25.77 3.47 -19.31
C GLN A 53 -26.58 3.36 -18.02
N LYS A 54 -26.48 2.21 -17.35
CA LYS A 54 -27.05 2.05 -16.01
C LYS A 54 -26.25 2.92 -15.01
N PRO A 55 -26.90 3.47 -13.98
CA PRO A 55 -26.20 4.16 -12.89
C PRO A 55 -25.11 3.26 -12.29
N ARG A 56 -23.96 3.87 -12.03
CA ARG A 56 -22.78 3.18 -11.49
C ARG A 56 -22.39 3.81 -10.16
N GLU A 57 -22.17 2.97 -9.16
CA GLU A 57 -21.60 3.42 -7.89
C GLU A 57 -20.08 3.57 -8.03
N VAL A 58 -19.56 4.69 -7.54
CA VAL A 58 -18.13 4.98 -7.42
C VAL A 58 -17.85 5.17 -5.94
N VAL A 59 -17.05 4.26 -5.38
CA VAL A 59 -16.75 4.18 -3.94
C VAL A 59 -15.27 4.49 -3.72
N ILE A 60 -14.96 5.22 -2.65
CA ILE A 60 -13.60 5.42 -2.15
C ILE A 60 -13.59 5.15 -0.65
N SER A 61 -12.57 4.43 -0.16
CA SER A 61 -12.39 4.28 1.29
C SER A 61 -11.70 5.51 1.89
N TRP A 62 -11.95 5.75 3.17
CA TRP A 62 -11.26 6.82 3.89
C TRP A 62 -9.76 6.58 3.98
N ASP A 63 -9.34 5.33 4.14
CA ASP A 63 -7.94 4.94 4.28
C ASP A 63 -7.17 5.16 2.97
N GLU A 64 -7.72 4.71 1.83
CA GLU A 64 -7.13 5.00 0.50
C GLU A 64 -7.01 6.51 0.28
N TYR A 65 -8.02 7.29 0.67
CA TYR A 65 -7.97 8.75 0.60
C TYR A 65 -6.93 9.37 1.52
N ALA A 66 -6.77 8.84 2.73
CA ALA A 66 -5.83 9.35 3.73
C ALA A 66 -4.38 9.13 3.28
N GLU A 67 -4.06 7.92 2.83
CA GLU A 67 -2.72 7.53 2.39
C GLU A 67 -2.25 8.36 1.19
N ASP A 68 -3.12 8.53 0.18
CA ASP A 68 -2.80 9.23 -1.07
C ASP A 68 -2.57 10.75 -0.86
N LEU A 69 -3.02 11.31 0.27
CA LEU A 69 -2.90 12.73 0.60
C LEU A 69 -1.81 13.05 1.62
N GLU A 70 -1.58 12.16 2.60
CA GLU A 70 -0.48 12.31 3.56
C GLU A 70 0.88 12.29 2.86
N LEU A 71 1.00 11.60 1.73
CA LEU A 71 2.21 11.62 0.91
C LEU A 71 2.51 12.97 0.25
N ASN A 72 1.49 13.82 0.04
CA ASN A 72 1.55 14.88 -0.96
C ASN A 72 1.50 16.33 -0.41
N ASP A 73 0.94 16.62 0.78
CA ASP A 73 0.93 17.99 1.35
C ASP A 73 0.65 18.05 2.88
N PRO A 74 1.66 18.40 3.71
CA PRO A 74 1.49 18.54 5.17
C PRO A 74 0.57 19.69 5.60
N ALA A 75 0.49 20.79 4.85
CA ALA A 75 -0.41 21.91 5.16
C ALA A 75 -1.88 21.54 4.91
N TRP A 76 -2.09 20.49 4.11
CA TRP A 76 -3.40 19.92 3.85
C TRP A 76 -3.89 19.06 5.02
N ALA A 77 -3.01 18.35 5.73
CA ALA A 77 -3.41 17.61 6.93
C ALA A 77 -4.15 18.50 7.97
N GLU A 78 -3.74 19.77 8.12
CA GLU A 78 -4.39 20.71 9.05
C GLU A 78 -5.77 21.21 8.59
N LYS A 79 -5.95 21.57 7.31
CA LYS A 79 -7.29 21.96 6.83
C LYS A 79 -8.28 20.79 6.86
N ARG A 80 -7.80 19.55 6.71
CA ARG A 80 -8.62 18.33 6.86
C ARG A 80 -9.17 18.19 8.26
N LYS A 81 -8.37 18.44 9.31
CA LYS A 81 -8.83 18.40 10.70
C LYS A 81 -9.99 19.35 10.97
N GLN A 82 -10.06 20.48 10.26
CA GLN A 82 -11.12 21.47 10.46
C GLN A 82 -12.46 21.08 9.83
N LYS A 83 -12.45 20.41 8.66
CA LYS A 83 -13.68 20.07 7.91
C LYS A 83 -13.60 18.71 7.19
N PRO A 84 -13.34 17.61 7.90
CA PRO A 84 -13.00 16.32 7.28
C PRO A 84 -14.10 15.81 6.32
N MET A 85 -15.38 16.01 6.66
CA MET A 85 -16.50 15.48 5.87
C MET A 85 -16.79 16.25 4.60
N SER A 86 -16.77 17.58 4.66
CA SER A 86 -16.95 18.41 3.46
C SER A 86 -15.85 18.15 2.44
N ILE A 87 -14.65 17.87 2.94
CA ILE A 87 -13.46 17.63 2.14
C ILE A 87 -13.53 16.26 1.49
N PHE A 88 -13.82 15.23 2.28
CA PHE A 88 -13.91 13.86 1.78
C PHE A 88 -15.09 13.67 0.82
N GLY A 89 -16.23 14.31 1.12
CA GLY A 89 -17.36 14.39 0.19
C GLY A 89 -16.99 15.02 -1.16
N ALA A 90 -16.22 16.11 -1.14
CA ALA A 90 -15.75 16.75 -2.38
C ALA A 90 -14.75 15.86 -3.15
N GLU A 91 -13.90 15.09 -2.46
CA GLU A 91 -12.97 14.19 -3.15
C GLU A 91 -13.71 12.99 -3.77
N VAL A 92 -14.72 12.42 -3.12
CA VAL A 92 -15.48 11.33 -3.76
C VAL A 92 -16.24 11.81 -5.00
N GLU A 93 -16.78 13.02 -5.00
CA GLU A 93 -17.34 13.65 -6.21
C GLU A 93 -16.27 13.81 -7.31
N ARG A 94 -15.09 14.30 -6.94
CA ARG A 94 -13.95 14.44 -7.86
C ARG A 94 -13.54 13.08 -8.42
N HIS A 95 -13.58 12.03 -7.62
CA HIS A 95 -13.31 10.66 -8.05
C HIS A 95 -14.36 10.18 -9.06
N GLY A 96 -15.65 10.46 -8.81
CA GLY A 96 -16.72 10.24 -9.78
C GLY A 96 -16.45 10.93 -11.12
N TYR A 97 -16.04 12.20 -11.10
CA TYR A 97 -15.65 12.91 -12.33
C TYR A 97 -14.43 12.33 -13.03
N LYS A 98 -13.43 11.83 -12.29
CA LYS A 98 -12.25 11.15 -12.86
C LYS A 98 -12.66 9.90 -13.63
N VAL A 99 -13.52 9.07 -13.04
CA VAL A 99 -14.04 7.84 -13.69
C VAL A 99 -14.80 8.18 -14.97
N VAL A 100 -15.73 9.15 -14.92
CA VAL A 100 -16.48 9.57 -16.11
C VAL A 100 -15.55 10.10 -17.19
N PHE A 101 -14.56 10.92 -16.80
CA PHE A 101 -13.58 11.45 -17.73
C PHE A 101 -12.78 10.33 -18.41
N ALA A 102 -12.27 9.37 -17.63
CA ALA A 102 -11.55 8.22 -18.16
C ALA A 102 -12.41 7.43 -19.16
N ASP A 103 -13.69 7.20 -18.85
CA ASP A 103 -14.58 6.50 -19.77
C ASP A 103 -14.87 7.29 -21.05
N VAL A 104 -15.03 8.62 -20.96
CA VAL A 104 -15.23 9.49 -22.12
C VAL A 104 -13.99 9.48 -23.02
N VAL A 105 -12.81 9.54 -22.41
CA VAL A 105 -11.53 9.45 -23.14
C VAL A 105 -11.38 8.07 -23.77
N ALA A 106 -11.68 6.98 -23.06
CA ALA A 106 -11.61 5.64 -23.60
C ALA A 106 -12.62 5.39 -24.74
N ALA A 107 -13.78 6.07 -24.72
CA ALA A 107 -14.73 5.99 -25.84
C ALA A 107 -14.29 6.81 -27.06
N ALA A 108 -13.67 7.98 -26.85
CA ALA A 108 -13.20 8.86 -27.92
C ALA A 108 -11.87 8.39 -28.54
N PHE A 109 -11.02 7.80 -27.71
CA PHE A 109 -9.74 7.19 -28.05
C PHE A 109 -9.78 5.76 -27.52
N PRO A 110 -10.56 4.87 -28.17
CA PRO A 110 -10.50 3.47 -27.84
C PRO A 110 -9.04 3.06 -27.89
N PRO A 111 -8.49 2.44 -26.82
CA PRO A 111 -7.18 1.84 -26.93
C PRO A 111 -7.26 0.95 -28.16
N GLU A 112 -6.27 1.05 -29.06
CA GLU A 112 -6.24 0.12 -30.18
C GLU A 112 -6.46 -1.27 -29.61
N PRO A 113 -7.40 -2.06 -30.18
CA PRO A 113 -7.60 -3.41 -29.72
C PRO A 113 -6.20 -4.00 -29.68
N PHE A 114 -5.80 -4.51 -28.52
CA PHE A 114 -4.55 -5.24 -28.41
C PHE A 114 -4.67 -6.36 -29.43
N ARG A 115 -4.17 -6.12 -30.64
CA ARG A 115 -3.84 -7.15 -31.59
C ARG A 115 -2.78 -7.88 -30.82
N VAL A 116 -3.17 -8.98 -30.19
CA VAL A 116 -2.26 -10.10 -30.03
C VAL A 116 -1.79 -10.32 -31.47
N PRO A 117 -0.54 -9.97 -31.83
CA PRO A 117 0.03 -10.51 -33.06
C PRO A 117 -0.21 -12.02 -32.99
N ASP A 118 -0.75 -12.63 -34.06
CA ASP A 118 -1.06 -14.07 -34.09
C ASP A 118 0.14 -14.95 -33.70
N GLU A 119 1.34 -14.40 -33.68
CA GLU A 119 2.45 -14.82 -32.85
C GLU A 119 3.10 -13.55 -32.31
N VAL A 120 2.93 -13.23 -31.02
CA VAL A 120 3.96 -12.47 -30.33
C VAL A 120 5.16 -13.42 -30.36
N PRO A 121 6.25 -13.16 -31.11
CA PRO A 121 7.49 -13.81 -30.75
C PRO A 121 7.70 -13.38 -29.32
N ALA A 122 7.64 -14.33 -28.38
CA ALA A 122 7.84 -14.05 -26.97
C ALA A 122 9.13 -13.23 -26.90
N ALA A 123 8.98 -11.91 -26.77
CA ALA A 123 10.04 -11.06 -26.30
C ALA A 123 10.08 -11.34 -24.80
N GLY A 124 10.44 -12.59 -24.47
CA GLY A 124 11.30 -12.86 -23.35
C GLY A 124 12.46 -11.92 -23.56
N TRP A 125 12.38 -10.78 -22.89
CA TRP A 125 13.53 -10.38 -22.14
C TRP A 125 13.83 -11.60 -21.28
N ASP A 126 14.70 -12.49 -21.78
CA ASP A 126 15.45 -13.44 -20.99
C ASP A 126 16.33 -12.60 -20.05
N LEU A 127 15.66 -11.91 -19.13
CA LEU A 127 16.23 -11.59 -17.84
C LEU A 127 16.48 -12.97 -17.26
N PRO A 128 17.74 -13.32 -16.94
CA PRO A 128 18.04 -14.61 -16.35
C PRO A 128 17.07 -14.82 -15.19
N ALA A 129 16.42 -15.98 -15.14
CA ALA A 129 15.48 -16.31 -14.08
C ALA A 129 16.09 -15.89 -12.73
N ARG A 130 15.54 -14.82 -12.14
CA ARG A 130 16.10 -14.22 -10.93
C ARG A 130 16.08 -15.30 -9.86
N ASP A 131 17.26 -15.71 -9.40
CA ASP A 131 17.37 -16.72 -8.35
C ASP A 131 17.13 -16.05 -6.99
N TRP A 132 15.85 -15.88 -6.68
CA TRP A 132 15.40 -15.27 -5.44
C TRP A 132 16.03 -15.91 -4.21
N PHE A 133 16.25 -17.22 -4.21
CA PHE A 133 16.86 -17.92 -3.07
C PHE A 133 18.35 -17.61 -2.93
N ALA A 134 19.10 -17.53 -4.03
CA ALA A 134 20.49 -17.11 -4.00
C ALA A 134 20.64 -15.67 -3.49
N GLU A 135 19.75 -14.78 -3.89
CA GLU A 135 19.79 -13.38 -3.45
C GLU A 135 19.39 -13.21 -1.98
N VAL A 136 18.37 -13.92 -1.50
CA VAL A 136 18.03 -13.99 -0.06
C VAL A 136 19.21 -14.48 0.76
N LYS A 137 19.88 -15.54 0.30
CA LYS A 137 21.06 -16.10 0.98
C LYS A 137 22.24 -15.12 1.02
N ALA A 138 22.44 -14.34 -0.04
CA ALA A 138 23.52 -13.37 -0.15
C ALA A 138 23.21 -12.02 0.53
N ALA A 139 21.94 -11.72 0.80
CA ALA A 139 21.52 -10.47 1.42
C ALA A 139 22.03 -10.31 2.85
N ASP A 140 22.41 -9.07 3.18
CA ASP A 140 22.65 -8.57 4.53
C ASP A 140 21.36 -7.96 5.12
N ALA A 141 21.37 -7.56 6.39
CA ALA A 141 20.16 -7.14 7.10
C ALA A 141 19.48 -5.92 6.47
N GLN A 142 20.26 -5.03 5.83
CA GLN A 142 19.72 -3.83 5.17
C GLN A 142 19.13 -4.19 3.80
N LYS A 143 19.80 -5.05 3.05
CA LYS A 143 19.34 -5.49 1.72
C LYS A 143 18.16 -6.45 1.77
N LEU A 144 17.98 -7.18 2.87
CA LEU A 144 16.90 -8.16 3.00
C LEU A 144 15.51 -7.51 3.08
N ASN A 145 15.40 -6.32 3.69
CA ASN A 145 14.15 -5.55 3.71
C ASN A 145 13.79 -5.04 2.31
N ALA A 146 14.76 -4.45 1.59
CA ALA A 146 14.56 -4.02 0.21
C ALA A 146 14.18 -5.20 -0.71
N LEU A 147 14.81 -6.37 -0.52
CA LEU A 147 14.52 -7.57 -1.29
C LEU A 147 13.13 -8.15 -0.99
N TYR A 148 12.63 -7.98 0.24
CA TYR A 148 11.26 -8.32 0.59
C TYR A 148 10.24 -7.41 -0.11
N ASP A 149 10.49 -6.10 -0.13
CA ASP A 149 9.63 -5.13 -0.82
C ASP A 149 9.61 -5.38 -2.34
N GLU A 150 10.78 -5.62 -2.95
CA GLU A 150 10.89 -6.00 -4.36
C GLU A 150 10.15 -7.31 -4.69
N ALA A 151 10.26 -8.32 -3.82
CA ALA A 151 9.56 -9.60 -4.00
C ALA A 151 8.03 -9.44 -3.87
N ARG A 152 7.58 -8.51 -3.02
CA ARG A 152 6.16 -8.15 -2.88
C ARG A 152 5.65 -7.43 -4.13
N GLU A 153 6.36 -6.42 -4.62
CA GLU A 153 5.98 -5.66 -5.82
C GLU A 153 5.97 -6.52 -7.09
N ALA A 154 6.93 -7.44 -7.23
CA ALA A 154 6.97 -8.40 -8.34
C ALA A 154 5.89 -9.50 -8.25
N GLY A 155 5.15 -9.59 -7.14
CA GLY A 155 4.25 -10.69 -6.83
C GLY A 155 4.97 -12.04 -6.68
N ALA A 156 6.29 -12.03 -6.47
CA ALA A 156 7.12 -13.22 -6.35
C ALA A 156 6.82 -14.01 -5.07
N LEU A 157 6.42 -13.34 -3.99
CA LEU A 157 6.01 -13.98 -2.73
C LEU A 157 4.87 -15.00 -2.90
N ALA A 158 3.98 -14.78 -3.88
CA ALA A 158 2.87 -15.69 -4.18
C ALA A 158 3.18 -16.70 -5.30
N LYS A 159 4.20 -16.42 -6.15
CA LYS A 159 4.54 -17.22 -7.33
C LYS A 159 5.71 -18.18 -7.10
N VAL A 160 6.56 -17.92 -6.11
CA VAL A 160 7.75 -18.71 -5.80
C VAL A 160 7.53 -19.42 -4.47
N ASP A 161 7.25 -20.72 -4.55
CA ASP A 161 6.97 -21.57 -3.39
C ASP A 161 8.14 -21.53 -2.38
N GLY A 162 7.84 -21.13 -1.14
CA GLY A 162 8.81 -21.10 -0.05
C GLY A 162 9.69 -19.85 0.04
N LEU A 163 9.53 -18.87 -0.86
CA LEU A 163 10.32 -17.62 -0.83
C LEU A 163 10.09 -16.81 0.45
N GLN A 164 8.83 -16.67 0.88
CA GLN A 164 8.51 -15.95 2.12
C GLN A 164 9.16 -16.59 3.34
N ALA A 165 9.16 -17.93 3.43
CA ALA A 165 9.80 -18.66 4.52
C ALA A 165 11.33 -18.47 4.50
N ALA A 166 11.97 -18.49 3.32
CA ALA A 166 13.40 -18.27 3.18
C ALA A 166 13.83 -16.85 3.59
N ILE A 167 13.03 -15.83 3.27
CA ILE A 167 13.30 -14.44 3.71
C ILE A 167 13.18 -14.34 5.24
N MET A 168 12.13 -14.90 5.84
CA MET A 168 11.94 -14.89 7.30
C MET A 168 13.05 -15.64 8.04
N ASP A 169 13.47 -16.81 7.53
CA ASP A 169 14.59 -17.58 8.08
C ASP A 169 15.91 -16.80 8.00
N ARG A 170 16.14 -16.09 6.88
CA ARG A 170 17.30 -15.21 6.73
C ARG A 170 17.24 -14.02 7.70
N MET A 171 16.07 -13.43 7.92
CA MET A 171 15.88 -12.35 8.91
C MET A 171 16.22 -12.83 10.32
N LEU A 172 15.80 -14.05 10.69
CA LEU A 172 16.12 -14.68 11.96
C LEU A 172 17.63 -14.93 12.13
N THR A 173 18.31 -15.42 11.09
CA THR A 173 19.76 -15.68 11.14
C THR A 173 20.62 -14.41 11.19
N LEU A 174 20.15 -13.30 10.59
CA LEU A 174 20.83 -12.00 10.65
C LEU A 174 20.44 -11.16 11.87
N GLY A 175 19.27 -11.42 12.45
CA GLY A 175 18.74 -10.76 13.64
C GLY A 175 19.24 -11.34 14.98
N ASP A 176 20.01 -12.44 14.96
CA ASP A 176 20.57 -13.04 16.17
C ASP A 176 22.04 -12.62 16.39
N PRO A 177 22.35 -11.70 17.33
CA PRO A 177 23.72 -11.32 17.67
C PRO A 177 24.54 -12.45 18.33
N ARG A 178 24.02 -13.69 18.44
CA ARG A 178 24.69 -14.83 19.10
C ARG A 178 25.20 -15.95 18.18
N SER A 179 25.05 -15.85 16.86
CA SER A 179 25.53 -16.89 15.93
C SER A 179 26.89 -16.59 15.28
N ALA A 180 27.69 -15.69 15.84
CA ALA A 180 29.12 -15.66 15.54
C ALA A 180 29.82 -16.83 16.26
N PRO A 181 30.58 -17.71 15.58
CA PRO A 181 31.41 -18.68 16.27
C PRO A 181 32.38 -17.90 17.16
N LYS A 182 32.32 -18.12 18.48
CA LYS A 182 33.26 -17.52 19.43
C LYS A 182 34.68 -17.81 18.96
N PRO A 183 35.55 -16.79 18.78
CA PRO A 183 36.97 -17.04 18.63
C PRO A 183 37.41 -17.82 19.87
N THR A 184 37.95 -19.02 19.66
CA THR A 184 38.51 -19.82 20.74
C THR A 184 39.73 -19.07 21.25
N ALA A 185 39.58 -18.34 22.35
CA ALA A 185 40.69 -17.62 22.96
C ALA A 185 41.79 -18.62 23.35
N PRO A 186 43.07 -18.34 23.08
CA PRO A 186 44.15 -19.19 23.54
C PRO A 186 44.18 -19.20 25.06
N ARG A 187 44.29 -20.42 25.61
CA ARG A 187 44.36 -20.75 27.03
C ARG A 187 45.48 -19.93 27.71
N PRO A 188 45.22 -19.16 28.78
CA PRO A 188 46.30 -18.59 29.58
C PRO A 188 46.92 -19.72 30.43
N GLN A 189 48.20 -20.03 30.17
CA GLN A 189 49.05 -20.83 31.06
C GLN A 189 49.55 -19.97 32.23
N GLY A 190 49.47 -20.52 33.45
CA GLY A 190 50.26 -20.13 34.65
C GLY A 190 49.69 -18.98 35.49
N GLN A 191 48.96 -19.23 36.58
CA GLN A 191 49.41 -19.41 38.00
C GLN A 191 49.95 -18.13 38.70
N PRO A 192 49.94 -18.01 40.06
CA PRO A 192 48.95 -18.46 41.05
C PRO A 192 48.64 -17.42 42.18
N ARG A 193 47.44 -17.57 42.78
CA ARG A 193 47.04 -17.33 44.19
C ARG A 193 47.91 -16.41 45.09
N ARG A 194 47.36 -15.28 45.55
CA ARG A 194 47.79 -14.62 46.81
C ARG A 194 46.62 -14.23 47.74
N ARG A 195 46.61 -14.96 48.86
CA ARG A 195 46.06 -14.79 50.23
C ARG A 195 45.10 -13.63 50.55
N ARG A 196 43.92 -14.00 51.06
CA ARG A 196 43.06 -13.21 51.97
C ARG A 196 43.77 -12.97 53.31
N SER A 197 43.88 -11.71 53.74
CA SER A 197 44.13 -11.33 55.13
C SER A 197 42.80 -10.99 55.81
N LYS A 198 42.52 -11.64 56.95
CA LYS A 198 41.47 -11.24 57.91
C LYS A 198 41.93 -10.01 58.70
N PRO A 199 41.05 -9.10 59.12
CA PRO A 199 41.35 -8.20 60.22
C PRO A 199 41.06 -8.87 61.57
N LYS A 200 41.98 -8.69 62.53
CA LYS A 200 41.76 -8.86 63.97
C LYS A 200 41.94 -7.47 64.59
N SER A 201 40.89 -6.96 65.20
CA SER A 201 40.80 -6.39 66.56
C SER A 201 39.58 -5.48 66.65
#